data_AF-A0AB36Z327-F1
#
_entry.id   AF-A0AB36Z327-F1
#
_cell.length_a   1.000
_cell.length_b   1.000
_cell.length_c   1.000
_cell.angle_alpha   90.00
_cell.angle_beta   90.00
_cell.angle_gamma   90.00
#
_symmetry.space_group_name_H-M   'P 1'
#
loop_
_entity.id
_entity.type
_entity.pdbx_description
1 polymer ?
#
loop_
_entity_poly.entity_id
_entity_poly.type
_entity_poly.pdbx_seq_one_letter_code
_entity_poly.pdbx_strand_id
1 'polypeptide(L)'
;MGIPEQEEYRTRLKERLKILQKNLEAGKIHVAEHLRDSITKSLSNIRYDDKGEIILESVDASIRSMALVVEQLDTRDKLKKKYSLFEIQNLYFDFIFTNFDHFYQQMLKANVTPGHIAEFLSSKPSFVNSIIKQFPDFLEAIYEFWRNLGDIAYWHMEDSHEQITGVYGGDLFPAHDENIASKCGIYSDTIVLPDPFVRSKIVFEHYPDDRKVYYLIKHAMNILKYRDLACVENGKPIVVILPDMPNLEDNGRDFLNHIANLDALIHAEKIFGRKFESIEEFTEFCISLDTVENTIKEIKDPNRVLFDSEWKEPLHTQFNRALGSDEMKAIGRGEPGLLIFNQALGRMSVSNELLLKARQLSGTPIMDVETSWRFLNWKLEYDAGQAQEYYHSGDLHILKGLTDLSQTDLPWLGNIPSESLLELRKQGALEEIRNILGNNIQELVHTNPTNSFRTRDQILENIENSFENHRKKLDELKAKNWKFAGHDIGSWIVMGGIEISAALTGTPAWGVAALVANQFLDAPKLKEIPHRFQNLIQQNKEIHQSPVGMLFKISKS
;
A
#
# COMPACT_ATOMS: atom_id res chain seq x y z
N MET A 1 -28.25 -12.30 39.36
CA MET A 1 -28.44 -10.92 39.88
C MET A 1 -27.36 -10.08 39.26
N GLY A 2 -27.70 -9.21 38.31
CA GLY A 2 -26.74 -8.29 37.72
C GLY A 2 -26.27 -7.28 38.76
N ILE A 3 -24.98 -6.95 38.75
CA ILE A 3 -24.43 -5.83 39.50
C ILE A 3 -25.13 -4.55 38.99
N PRO A 4 -25.57 -3.62 39.85
CA PRO A 4 -26.17 -2.37 39.38
C PRO A 4 -25.18 -1.62 38.47
N GLU A 5 -25.65 -1.09 37.34
CA GLU A 5 -24.85 -0.37 36.33
C GLU A 5 -23.92 0.70 36.93
N GLN A 6 -24.35 1.34 38.03
CA GLN A 6 -23.55 2.32 38.78
C GLN A 6 -22.32 1.69 39.47
N GLU A 7 -22.44 0.48 40.00
CA GLU A 7 -21.36 -0.20 40.70
C GLU A 7 -20.32 -0.75 39.70
N GLU A 8 -20.78 -1.19 38.52
CA GLU A 8 -19.92 -1.56 37.40
C GLU A 8 -19.13 -0.35 36.88
N TYR A 9 -19.80 0.79 36.70
CA TYR A 9 -19.14 2.05 36.33
C TYR A 9 -18.08 2.48 37.35
N ARG A 10 -18.41 2.42 38.66
CA ARG A 10 -17.49 2.77 39.75
C ARG A 10 -16.26 1.86 39.75
N THR A 11 -16.46 0.56 39.55
CA THR A 11 -15.37 -0.43 39.49
C THR A 11 -14.45 -0.14 38.32
N ARG A 12 -14.99 0.03 37.10
CA ARG A 12 -14.21 0.36 35.90
C ARG A 12 -13.44 1.68 36.06
N LEU A 13 -14.05 2.69 36.66
CA LEU A 13 -13.37 3.97 36.89
C LEU A 13 -12.20 3.83 37.87
N LYS A 14 -12.33 3.04 38.93
CA LYS A 14 -11.22 2.75 39.85
C LYS A 14 -10.06 2.05 39.14
N GLU A 15 -10.35 1.07 38.29
CA GLU A 15 -9.31 0.38 37.49
C GLU A 15 -8.59 1.34 36.55
N ARG A 16 -9.32 2.18 35.82
CA ARG A 16 -8.75 3.22 34.94
C ARG A 16 -7.80 4.15 35.69
N LEU A 17 -8.20 4.59 36.88
CA LEU A 17 -7.38 5.49 37.69
C LEU A 17 -6.10 4.81 38.21
N LYS A 18 -6.15 3.50 38.51
CA LYS A 18 -4.95 2.72 38.84
C LYS A 18 -4.00 2.61 37.65
N ILE A 19 -4.53 2.39 36.44
CA ILE A 19 -3.72 2.39 35.21
C ILE A 19 -3.08 3.76 34.97
N LEU A 20 -3.84 4.84 35.19
CA LEU A 20 -3.33 6.20 35.08
C LEU A 20 -2.17 6.46 36.05
N GLN A 21 -2.33 6.13 37.34
CA GLN A 21 -1.29 6.28 38.36
C GLN A 21 -0.02 5.53 37.98
N LYS A 22 -0.13 4.26 37.58
CA LYS A 22 1.01 3.45 37.14
C LYS A 22 1.75 4.07 35.95
N ASN A 23 1.03 4.65 34.99
CA ASN A 23 1.65 5.29 33.82
C ASN A 23 2.29 6.65 34.16
N LEU A 24 1.71 7.41 35.11
CA LEU A 24 2.30 8.63 35.65
C LEU A 24 3.62 8.33 36.39
N GLU A 25 3.61 7.33 37.28
CA GLU A 25 4.80 6.89 38.04
C GLU A 25 5.91 6.37 37.11
N ALA A 26 5.55 5.69 36.04
CA ALA A 26 6.48 5.22 35.02
C ALA A 26 6.98 6.33 34.07
N GLY A 27 6.51 7.58 34.23
CA GLY A 27 6.89 8.71 33.39
C GLY A 27 6.42 8.63 31.93
N LYS A 28 5.41 7.79 31.64
CA LYS A 28 4.91 7.55 30.28
C LYS A 28 3.92 8.60 29.78
N ILE A 29 3.47 9.50 30.66
CA ILE A 29 2.49 10.53 30.34
C ILE A 29 3.19 11.88 30.29
N HIS A 30 3.17 12.50 29.12
CA HIS A 30 3.70 13.83 28.90
C HIS A 30 2.55 14.83 28.84
N VAL A 31 2.51 15.73 29.83
CA VAL A 31 1.54 16.83 29.88
C VAL A 31 2.15 18.06 29.23
N ALA A 32 1.44 18.64 28.27
CA ALA A 32 1.82 19.91 27.64
C ALA A 32 2.04 21.01 28.70
N GLU A 33 3.05 21.84 28.50
CA GLU A 33 3.52 22.79 29.53
C GLU A 33 2.40 23.71 30.04
N HIS A 34 1.57 24.22 29.14
CA HIS A 34 0.43 25.09 29.47
C HIS A 34 -0.70 24.40 30.27
N LEU A 35 -0.74 23.07 30.33
CA LEU A 35 -1.71 22.30 31.10
C LEU A 35 -1.14 21.75 32.42
N ARG A 36 0.19 21.77 32.59
CA ARG A 36 0.88 21.09 33.70
C ARG A 36 0.34 21.51 35.06
N ASP A 37 0.27 22.81 35.34
CA ASP A 37 -0.17 23.31 36.65
C ASP A 37 -1.61 22.89 36.99
N SER A 38 -2.52 22.96 36.00
CA SER A 38 -3.91 22.55 36.16
C SER A 38 -4.03 21.06 36.47
N ILE A 39 -3.32 20.21 35.72
CA ILE A 39 -3.34 18.75 35.92
C ILE A 39 -2.67 18.36 37.23
N THR A 40 -1.54 18.98 37.59
CA THR A 40 -0.87 18.74 38.88
C THR A 40 -1.79 19.09 40.05
N LYS A 41 -2.50 20.23 39.97
CA LYS A 41 -3.49 20.60 40.98
C LYS A 41 -4.61 19.57 41.07
N SER A 42 -5.18 19.15 39.94
CA SER A 42 -6.22 18.12 39.88
C SER A 42 -5.77 16.79 40.48
N LEU A 43 -4.55 16.33 40.17
CA LEU A 43 -3.96 15.12 40.74
C LEU A 43 -3.77 15.24 42.26
N SER A 44 -3.34 16.41 42.76
CA SER A 44 -3.14 16.64 44.20
C SER A 44 -4.43 16.65 45.02
N ASN A 45 -5.58 16.84 44.37
CA ASN A 45 -6.90 16.84 45.03
C ASN A 45 -7.47 15.44 45.21
N ILE A 46 -6.87 14.40 44.60
CA ILE A 46 -7.32 13.01 44.72
C ILE A 46 -7.13 12.55 46.17
N ARG A 47 -8.21 12.02 46.75
CA ARG A 47 -8.25 11.50 48.12
C ARG A 47 -8.35 9.97 48.10
N TYR A 48 -7.83 9.37 49.17
CA TYR A 48 -7.81 7.93 49.39
C TYR A 48 -8.57 7.60 50.67
N ASP A 49 -9.25 6.46 50.69
CA ASP A 49 -9.90 5.93 51.88
C ASP A 49 -8.91 5.20 52.81
N ASP A 50 -9.39 4.72 53.96
CA ASP A 50 -8.58 4.01 54.95
C ASP A 50 -7.94 2.71 54.43
N LYS A 51 -8.41 2.20 53.28
CA LYS A 51 -7.86 1.01 52.61
C LYS A 51 -6.86 1.37 51.50
N GLY A 52 -6.59 2.66 51.30
CA GLY A 52 -5.74 3.17 50.22
C GLY A 52 -6.41 3.16 48.85
N GLU A 53 -7.73 2.97 48.77
CA GLU A 53 -8.48 3.02 47.52
C GLU A 53 -8.92 4.45 47.20
N ILE A 54 -9.02 4.78 45.92
CA ILE A 54 -9.37 6.14 45.47
C ILE A 54 -10.84 6.45 45.78
N ILE A 55 -11.07 7.62 46.40
CA ILE A 55 -12.41 8.19 46.61
C ILE A 55 -12.85 8.88 45.31
N LEU A 56 -13.77 8.26 44.57
CA LEU A 56 -14.14 8.71 43.22
C LEU A 56 -14.69 10.14 43.18
N GLU A 57 -15.37 10.58 44.23
CA GLU A 57 -15.95 11.91 44.38
C GLU A 57 -14.88 13.02 44.46
N SER A 58 -13.63 12.67 44.80
CA SER A 58 -12.49 13.59 44.80
C SER A 58 -11.83 13.77 43.43
N VAL A 59 -12.20 12.94 42.45
CA VAL A 59 -11.59 12.93 41.11
C VAL A 59 -12.42 13.75 40.15
N ASP A 60 -11.85 14.85 39.65
CA ASP A 60 -12.51 15.74 38.70
C ASP A 60 -12.61 15.16 37.28
N ALA A 61 -13.36 15.85 36.42
CA ALA A 61 -13.63 15.41 35.06
C ALA A 61 -12.36 15.31 34.21
N SER A 62 -11.38 16.20 34.40
CA SER A 62 -10.13 16.21 33.62
C SER A 62 -9.33 14.94 33.87
N ILE A 63 -9.18 14.54 35.14
CA ILE A 63 -8.48 13.29 35.48
C ILE A 63 -9.25 12.06 34.99
N ARG A 64 -10.59 12.07 35.08
CA ARG A 64 -11.41 10.97 34.56
C ARG A 64 -11.25 10.81 33.04
N SER A 65 -11.26 11.90 32.28
CA SER A 65 -11.04 11.88 30.84
C SER A 65 -9.62 11.42 30.49
N MET A 66 -8.61 11.91 31.22
CA MET A 66 -7.23 11.45 31.05
C MET A 66 -7.07 9.95 31.35
N ALA A 67 -7.73 9.44 32.40
CA ALA A 67 -7.71 8.03 32.75
C ALA A 67 -8.36 7.15 31.66
N LEU A 68 -9.43 7.63 31.01
CA LEU A 68 -10.06 6.95 29.88
C LEU A 68 -9.09 6.81 28.70
N VAL A 69 -8.41 7.90 28.32
CA VAL A 69 -7.44 7.87 27.21
C VAL A 69 -6.27 6.95 27.54
N VAL A 70 -5.74 7.03 28.76
CA VAL A 70 -4.61 6.20 29.18
C VAL A 70 -4.96 4.71 29.26
N GLU A 71 -6.19 4.36 29.69
CA GLU A 71 -6.67 2.98 29.62
C GLU A 71 -6.72 2.48 28.16
N GLN A 72 -7.20 3.30 27.23
CA GLN A 72 -7.27 2.93 25.81
C GLN A 72 -5.87 2.68 25.23
N LEU A 73 -4.89 3.55 25.55
CA LEU A 73 -3.50 3.37 25.13
C LEU A 73 -2.85 2.13 25.76
N ASP A 74 -3.05 1.91 27.06
CA ASP A 74 -2.53 0.72 27.75
C ASP A 74 -3.15 -0.57 27.20
N THR A 75 -4.44 -0.55 26.87
CA THR A 75 -5.15 -1.68 26.23
C THR A 75 -4.60 -1.95 24.84
N ARG A 76 -4.43 -0.91 24.01
CA ARG A 76 -3.81 -1.00 22.68
C ARG A 76 -2.42 -1.64 22.77
N ASP A 77 -1.57 -1.18 23.69
CA ASP A 77 -0.23 -1.72 23.88
C ASP A 77 -0.22 -3.18 24.34
N LYS A 78 -1.13 -3.56 25.24
CA LYS A 78 -1.28 -4.95 25.69
C LYS A 78 -1.75 -5.86 24.55
N LEU A 79 -2.71 -5.42 23.75
CA LEU A 79 -3.26 -6.20 22.65
C LEU A 79 -2.26 -6.37 21.50
N LYS A 80 -1.54 -5.32 21.10
CA LYS A 80 -0.44 -5.43 20.11
C LYS A 80 0.67 -6.38 20.56
N LYS A 81 0.97 -6.45 21.86
CA LYS A 81 1.94 -7.41 22.42
C LYS A 81 1.42 -8.85 22.42
N LYS A 82 0.10 -9.02 22.54
CA LYS A 82 -0.55 -10.33 22.55
C LYS A 82 -0.75 -10.89 21.14
N TYR A 83 -1.03 -10.01 20.18
CA TYR A 83 -1.29 -10.36 18.78
C TYR A 83 -0.35 -9.53 17.90
N SER A 84 0.71 -10.15 17.42
CA SER A 84 1.63 -9.50 16.48
C SER A 84 0.99 -9.31 15.11
N LEU A 85 1.43 -8.29 14.36
CA LEU A 85 0.98 -8.09 12.99
C LEU A 85 1.25 -9.32 12.11
N PHE A 86 2.41 -9.97 12.30
CA PHE A 86 2.78 -11.21 11.60
C PHE A 86 1.77 -12.34 11.84
N GLU A 87 1.37 -12.58 13.10
CA GLU A 87 0.37 -13.61 13.40
C GLU A 87 -0.99 -13.29 12.77
N ILE A 88 -1.42 -12.03 12.83
CA ILE A 88 -2.69 -11.60 12.23
C ILE A 88 -2.66 -11.85 10.71
N GLN A 89 -1.61 -11.40 10.01
CA GLN A 89 -1.49 -11.61 8.56
C GLN A 89 -1.42 -13.11 8.22
N ASN A 90 -0.64 -13.92 8.95
CA ASN A 90 -0.59 -15.37 8.71
C ASN A 90 -1.94 -16.05 8.87
N LEU A 91 -2.66 -15.79 9.96
CA LEU A 91 -3.97 -16.38 10.20
C LEU A 91 -4.94 -16.07 9.06
N TYR A 92 -4.92 -14.82 8.59
CA TYR A 92 -5.73 -14.38 7.46
C TYR A 92 -5.35 -15.10 6.15
N PHE A 93 -4.05 -15.11 5.81
CA PHE A 93 -3.57 -15.73 4.58
C PHE A 93 -3.72 -17.26 4.60
N ASP A 94 -3.49 -17.92 5.73
CA ASP A 94 -3.64 -19.37 5.86
C ASP A 94 -5.10 -19.79 5.74
N PHE A 95 -6.04 -18.98 6.26
CA PHE A 95 -7.46 -19.22 6.05
C PHE A 95 -7.83 -19.17 4.56
N ILE A 96 -7.39 -18.13 3.83
CA ILE A 96 -7.65 -18.02 2.39
C ILE A 96 -6.96 -19.15 1.61
N PHE A 97 -5.69 -19.42 1.92
CA PHE A 97 -4.92 -20.45 1.26
C PHE A 97 -5.57 -21.82 1.44
N THR A 98 -6.01 -22.17 2.65
CA THR A 98 -6.69 -23.45 2.92
C THR A 98 -7.96 -23.63 2.09
N ASN A 99 -8.71 -22.55 1.86
CA ASN A 99 -9.95 -22.59 1.07
C ASN A 99 -9.71 -22.58 -0.45
N PHE A 100 -8.62 -21.99 -0.92
CA PHE A 100 -8.42 -21.69 -2.35
C PHE A 100 -7.13 -22.25 -2.99
N ASP A 101 -6.24 -22.89 -2.24
CA ASP A 101 -4.94 -23.38 -2.74
C ASP A 101 -5.09 -24.25 -4.00
N HIS A 102 -6.09 -25.13 -4.05
CA HIS A 102 -6.32 -25.95 -5.24
C HIS A 102 -6.45 -25.14 -6.53
N PHE A 103 -7.21 -24.04 -6.49
CA PHE A 103 -7.39 -23.14 -7.64
C PHE A 103 -6.13 -22.32 -7.89
N TYR A 104 -5.46 -21.89 -6.83
CA TYR A 104 -4.22 -21.12 -6.92
C TYR A 104 -3.10 -21.92 -7.60
N GLN A 105 -2.90 -23.19 -7.21
CA GLN A 105 -1.92 -24.07 -7.84
C GLN A 105 -2.27 -24.35 -9.31
N GLN A 106 -3.55 -24.48 -9.64
CA GLN A 106 -3.98 -24.63 -11.04
C GLN A 106 -3.70 -23.38 -11.87
N MET A 107 -3.98 -22.19 -11.31
CA MET A 107 -3.68 -20.91 -11.95
C MET A 107 -2.19 -20.79 -12.26
N LEU A 108 -1.33 -21.07 -11.28
CA LEU A 108 0.13 -21.03 -11.44
C LEU A 108 0.60 -22.05 -12.49
N LYS A 109 0.12 -23.30 -12.45
CA LYS A 109 0.47 -24.35 -13.43
C LYS A 109 0.03 -23.99 -14.84
N ALA A 110 -1.10 -23.32 -15.00
CA ALA A 110 -1.62 -22.90 -16.29
C ALA A 110 -1.00 -21.58 -16.79
N ASN A 111 -0.22 -20.87 -15.96
CA ASN A 111 0.34 -19.56 -16.25
C ASN A 111 -0.72 -18.54 -16.71
N VAL A 112 -1.85 -18.49 -16.00
CA VAL A 112 -2.97 -17.58 -16.29
C VAL A 112 -3.16 -16.55 -15.17
N THR A 113 -3.80 -15.43 -15.46
CA THR A 113 -4.08 -14.39 -14.48
C THR A 113 -5.26 -14.78 -13.56
N PRO A 114 -5.38 -14.17 -12.35
CA PRO A 114 -6.54 -14.29 -11.48
C PRO A 114 -7.87 -14.02 -12.19
N GLY A 115 -7.89 -13.03 -13.09
CA GLY A 115 -9.08 -12.67 -13.88
C GLY A 115 -9.49 -13.79 -14.83
N HIS A 116 -8.54 -14.38 -15.57
CA HIS A 116 -8.83 -15.45 -16.52
C HIS A 116 -9.36 -16.72 -15.85
N ILE A 117 -8.74 -17.17 -14.75
CA ILE A 117 -9.24 -18.36 -14.05
C ILE A 117 -10.62 -18.10 -13.39
N ALA A 118 -10.84 -16.89 -12.86
CA ALA A 118 -12.13 -16.51 -12.31
C ALA A 118 -13.24 -16.55 -13.36
N GLU A 119 -13.00 -15.96 -14.55
CA GLU A 119 -13.95 -15.94 -15.67
C GLU A 119 -14.32 -17.36 -16.12
N PHE A 120 -13.32 -18.24 -16.23
CA PHE A 120 -13.53 -19.64 -16.62
C PHE A 120 -14.35 -20.44 -15.60
N LEU A 121 -14.17 -20.17 -14.31
CA LEU A 121 -14.87 -20.89 -13.25
C LEU A 121 -16.29 -20.35 -13.05
N SER A 122 -16.47 -19.03 -13.08
CA SER A 122 -17.79 -18.38 -12.95
C SER A 122 -18.71 -18.67 -14.14
N SER A 123 -18.16 -18.97 -15.31
CA SER A 123 -18.98 -19.35 -16.48
C SER A 123 -19.63 -20.74 -16.36
N LYS A 124 -19.33 -21.53 -15.31
CA LYS A 124 -19.84 -22.89 -15.13
C LYS A 124 -20.97 -22.92 -14.10
N PRO A 125 -22.24 -23.13 -14.50
CA PRO A 125 -23.38 -23.08 -13.59
C PRO A 125 -23.29 -24.05 -12.41
N SER A 126 -22.77 -25.25 -12.62
CA SER A 126 -22.59 -26.24 -11.55
C SER A 126 -21.57 -25.79 -10.49
N PHE A 127 -20.52 -25.08 -10.90
CA PHE A 127 -19.53 -24.51 -10.00
C PHE A 127 -20.13 -23.34 -9.21
N VAL A 128 -20.78 -22.40 -9.91
CA VAL A 128 -21.44 -21.25 -9.28
C VAL A 128 -22.42 -21.68 -8.20
N ASN A 129 -23.30 -22.64 -8.53
CA ASN A 129 -24.30 -23.18 -7.58
C ASN A 129 -23.67 -23.89 -6.37
N SER A 130 -22.46 -24.40 -6.49
CA SER A 130 -21.73 -25.05 -5.39
C SER A 130 -21.10 -24.01 -4.45
N ILE A 131 -20.49 -22.97 -5.03
CA ILE A 131 -19.80 -21.91 -4.29
C ILE A 131 -20.80 -21.02 -3.57
N ILE A 132 -21.88 -20.58 -4.22
CA ILE A 132 -22.87 -19.67 -3.63
C ILE A 132 -23.49 -20.23 -2.33
N LYS A 133 -23.56 -21.55 -2.17
CA LYS A 133 -24.06 -22.17 -0.93
C LYS A 133 -23.13 -22.03 0.27
N GLN A 134 -21.82 -22.01 0.04
CA GLN A 134 -20.78 -21.94 1.08
C GLN A 134 -20.25 -20.52 1.27
N PHE A 135 -20.52 -19.66 0.28
CA PHE A 135 -20.04 -18.30 0.19
C PHE A 135 -20.40 -17.39 1.39
N PRO A 136 -21.63 -17.41 1.94
CA PRO A 136 -21.97 -16.58 3.10
C PRO A 136 -21.14 -16.91 4.34
N ASP A 137 -20.92 -18.21 4.63
CA ASP A 137 -20.16 -18.65 5.80
C ASP A 137 -18.69 -18.23 5.68
N PHE A 138 -18.12 -18.31 4.48
CA PHE A 138 -16.77 -17.82 4.21
C PHE A 138 -16.65 -16.31 4.46
N LEU A 139 -17.60 -15.52 3.96
CA LEU A 139 -17.58 -14.06 4.15
C LEU A 139 -17.76 -13.68 5.62
N GLU A 140 -18.69 -14.32 6.33
CA GLU A 140 -18.91 -14.01 7.74
C GLU A 140 -17.66 -14.35 8.57
N ALA A 141 -16.96 -15.45 8.29
CA ALA A 141 -15.70 -15.77 8.94
C ALA A 141 -14.63 -14.67 8.74
N ILE A 142 -14.53 -14.10 7.52
CA ILE A 142 -13.64 -12.95 7.25
C ILE A 142 -14.10 -11.71 8.02
N TYR A 143 -15.40 -11.43 8.07
CA TYR A 143 -15.93 -10.27 8.78
C TYR A 143 -15.73 -10.39 10.30
N GLU A 144 -15.99 -11.54 10.89
CA GLU A 144 -15.71 -11.83 12.29
C GLU A 144 -14.22 -11.74 12.61
N PHE A 145 -13.35 -12.27 11.75
CA PHE A 145 -11.91 -12.14 11.89
C PHE A 145 -11.49 -10.67 12.01
N TRP A 146 -11.95 -9.83 11.08
CA TRP A 146 -11.61 -8.41 11.06
C TRP A 146 -12.29 -7.57 12.13
N ARG A 147 -13.53 -7.89 12.53
CA ARG A 147 -14.18 -7.24 13.69
C ARG A 147 -13.42 -7.49 15.00
N ASN A 148 -12.75 -8.64 15.13
CA ASN A 148 -12.00 -8.99 16.34
C ASN A 148 -10.55 -8.50 16.33
N LEU A 149 -9.89 -8.46 15.16
CA LEU A 149 -8.44 -8.20 15.04
C LEU A 149 -8.09 -6.97 14.19
N GLY A 150 -9.05 -6.39 13.47
CA GLY A 150 -8.85 -5.27 12.54
C GLY A 150 -8.23 -4.06 13.22
N ASP A 151 -8.81 -3.62 14.33
CA ASP A 151 -8.27 -2.51 15.12
C ASP A 151 -6.81 -2.75 15.53
N ILE A 152 -6.50 -3.97 16.00
CA ILE A 152 -5.14 -4.32 16.43
C ILE A 152 -4.17 -4.25 15.24
N ALA A 153 -4.59 -4.70 14.06
CA ALA A 153 -3.78 -4.60 12.84
C ALA A 153 -3.54 -3.14 12.43
N TYR A 154 -4.57 -2.27 12.50
CA TYR A 154 -4.43 -0.84 12.29
C TYR A 154 -3.46 -0.22 13.29
N TRP A 155 -3.54 -0.59 14.56
CA TRP A 155 -2.70 -0.02 15.61
C TRP A 155 -1.20 -0.29 15.40
N HIS A 156 -0.83 -1.44 14.85
CA HIS A 156 0.57 -1.72 14.48
C HIS A 156 1.07 -0.78 13.37
N MET A 157 0.19 -0.41 12.43
CA MET A 157 0.53 0.47 11.30
C MET A 157 0.51 1.94 11.69
N GLU A 158 -0.48 2.38 12.46
CA GLU A 158 -0.59 3.76 12.95
C GLU A 158 0.62 4.18 13.79
N ASP A 159 1.19 3.26 14.59
CA ASP A 159 2.35 3.55 15.44
C ASP A 159 3.69 3.47 14.70
N SER A 160 3.67 3.21 13.38
CA SER A 160 4.86 3.02 12.54
C SER A 160 5.33 4.32 11.86
N HIS A 161 5.44 5.42 12.60
CA HIS A 161 5.72 6.77 12.07
C HIS A 161 7.05 6.94 11.32
N GLU A 162 8.03 6.06 11.53
CA GLU A 162 9.33 6.11 10.85
C GLU A 162 9.29 5.49 9.44
N GLN A 163 8.15 4.91 9.04
CA GLN A 163 8.00 4.19 7.78
C GLN A 163 7.36 5.05 6.70
N ILE A 164 7.83 4.90 5.47
CA ILE A 164 7.08 5.36 4.29
C ILE A 164 6.01 4.33 3.98
N THR A 165 4.79 4.60 4.44
CA THR A 165 3.63 3.74 4.19
C THR A 165 2.94 4.16 2.90
N GLY A 166 2.79 3.25 1.95
CA GLY A 166 1.91 3.42 0.80
C GLY A 166 0.52 2.86 1.10
N VAL A 167 -0.55 3.59 0.80
CA VAL A 167 -1.93 3.10 1.03
C VAL A 167 -2.64 2.97 -0.30
N TYR A 168 -3.06 1.75 -0.64
CA TYR A 168 -3.72 1.48 -1.91
C TYR A 168 -5.22 1.83 -1.88
N GLY A 169 -5.69 2.46 -2.94
CA GLY A 169 -7.11 2.70 -3.20
C GLY A 169 -7.43 2.85 -4.68
N GLY A 170 -8.63 3.35 -4.98
CA GLY A 170 -9.06 3.59 -6.35
C GLY A 170 -9.76 2.42 -7.04
N ASP A 171 -9.53 1.18 -6.60
CA ASP A 171 -10.25 -0.02 -7.04
C ASP A 171 -10.48 -1.00 -5.86
N LEU A 172 -11.23 -2.08 -6.10
CA LEU A 172 -11.56 -3.13 -5.13
C LEU A 172 -10.31 -3.86 -4.62
N PHE A 173 -9.29 -4.00 -5.45
CA PHE A 173 -7.97 -4.55 -5.12
C PHE A 173 -7.00 -4.18 -6.26
N PRO A 174 -5.65 -4.22 -6.07
CA PRO A 174 -4.70 -3.98 -7.16
C PRO A 174 -5.00 -4.78 -8.43
N ALA A 175 -4.48 -4.28 -9.54
CA ALA A 175 -4.54 -4.96 -10.83
C ALA A 175 -4.08 -6.42 -10.70
N HIS A 176 -4.66 -7.30 -11.52
CA HIS A 176 -4.54 -8.75 -11.35
C HIS A 176 -3.42 -9.36 -12.20
N ASP A 177 -2.97 -8.63 -13.20
CA ASP A 177 -1.83 -8.91 -14.07
C ASP A 177 -0.50 -8.51 -13.44
N GLU A 178 -0.45 -7.40 -12.70
CA GLU A 178 0.74 -6.92 -12.00
C GLU A 178 0.67 -7.06 -10.47
N ASN A 179 1.82 -6.94 -9.80
CA ASN A 179 1.89 -6.83 -8.35
C ASN A 179 2.26 -5.39 -7.98
N ILE A 180 1.39 -4.66 -7.27
CA ILE A 180 1.64 -3.25 -6.90
C ILE A 180 2.91 -3.12 -6.04
N ALA A 181 3.26 -4.14 -5.25
CA ALA A 181 4.48 -4.17 -4.47
C ALA A 181 5.74 -4.29 -5.33
N SER A 182 5.65 -4.86 -6.54
CA SER A 182 6.78 -4.91 -7.47
C SER A 182 7.27 -3.51 -7.83
N LYS A 183 6.35 -2.58 -8.10
CA LYS A 183 6.68 -1.20 -8.49
C LYS A 183 6.84 -0.25 -7.31
N CYS A 184 5.93 -0.27 -6.35
CA CYS A 184 5.97 0.66 -5.22
C CYS A 184 6.87 0.17 -4.07
N GLY A 185 7.12 -1.13 -3.98
CA GLY A 185 7.89 -1.74 -2.88
C GLY A 185 9.39 -1.43 -2.92
N ILE A 186 9.92 -0.90 -4.02
CA ILE A 186 11.29 -0.38 -4.06
C ILE A 186 11.42 1.00 -3.40
N TYR A 187 10.30 1.65 -3.06
CA TYR A 187 10.26 2.97 -2.43
C TYR A 187 9.61 2.94 -1.04
N SER A 188 8.38 2.46 -0.93
CA SER A 188 7.65 2.35 0.33
C SER A 188 8.23 1.26 1.21
N ASP A 189 8.27 1.44 2.54
CA ASP A 189 8.63 0.37 3.48
C ASP A 189 7.56 -0.71 3.47
N THR A 190 6.31 -0.28 3.62
CA THR A 190 5.11 -1.13 3.67
C THR A 190 4.01 -0.54 2.79
N ILE A 191 3.30 -1.41 2.09
CA ILE A 191 2.14 -1.07 1.27
C ILE A 191 0.91 -1.70 1.92
N VAL A 192 -0.06 -0.87 2.30
CA VAL A 192 -1.32 -1.27 2.86
C VAL A 192 -2.32 -1.50 1.74
N LEU A 193 -2.79 -2.73 1.62
CA LEU A 193 -3.86 -3.11 0.70
C LEU A 193 -5.16 -3.31 1.48
N PRO A 194 -6.31 -2.99 0.87
CA PRO A 194 -7.59 -3.33 1.47
C PRO A 194 -7.79 -4.84 1.52
N ASP A 195 -8.57 -5.32 2.49
CA ASP A 195 -9.18 -6.63 2.35
C ASP A 195 -10.19 -6.59 1.17
N PRO A 196 -9.98 -7.38 0.10
CA PRO A 196 -10.81 -7.31 -1.08
C PRO A 196 -12.20 -7.91 -0.87
N PHE A 197 -12.41 -8.75 0.14
CA PHE A 197 -13.71 -9.34 0.43
C PHE A 197 -14.59 -8.34 1.19
N VAL A 198 -14.03 -7.63 2.17
CA VAL A 198 -14.67 -6.54 2.90
C VAL A 198 -14.97 -5.36 1.97
N ARG A 199 -14.02 -4.99 1.11
CA ARG A 199 -14.22 -3.89 0.14
C ARG A 199 -15.31 -4.21 -0.87
N SER A 200 -15.43 -5.47 -1.29
CA SER A 200 -16.43 -5.94 -2.27
C SER A 200 -17.78 -6.31 -1.67
N LYS A 201 -18.10 -5.90 -0.44
CA LYS A 201 -19.37 -6.22 0.23
C LYS A 201 -20.62 -5.93 -0.62
N ILE A 202 -20.69 -4.75 -1.25
CA ILE A 202 -21.83 -4.37 -2.12
C ILE A 202 -21.94 -5.28 -3.35
N VAL A 203 -20.80 -5.67 -3.95
CA VAL A 203 -20.77 -6.62 -5.07
C VAL A 203 -21.39 -7.95 -4.63
N PHE A 204 -20.95 -8.45 -3.47
CA PHE A 204 -21.42 -9.71 -2.92
C PHE A 204 -22.89 -9.70 -2.47
N GLU A 205 -23.42 -8.54 -2.10
CA GLU A 205 -24.82 -8.40 -1.73
C GLU A 205 -25.72 -8.31 -2.97
N HIS A 206 -25.33 -7.58 -4.02
CA HIS A 206 -26.27 -7.12 -5.06
C HIS A 206 -26.03 -7.65 -6.48
N TYR A 207 -24.84 -8.17 -6.79
CA TYR A 207 -24.54 -8.59 -8.17
C TYR A 207 -25.16 -9.96 -8.49
N PRO A 208 -25.26 -10.36 -9.77
CA PRO A 208 -25.62 -11.73 -10.15
C PRO A 208 -24.65 -12.78 -9.58
N ASP A 209 -25.14 -13.99 -9.32
CA ASP A 209 -24.38 -15.08 -8.66
C ASP A 209 -23.07 -15.44 -9.36
N ASP A 210 -23.07 -15.50 -10.69
CA ASP A 210 -21.86 -15.74 -11.49
C ASP A 210 -20.82 -14.64 -11.28
N ARG A 211 -21.26 -13.38 -11.21
CA ARG A 211 -20.38 -12.23 -10.91
C ARG A 211 -19.88 -12.23 -9.47
N LYS A 212 -20.71 -12.62 -8.49
CA LYS A 212 -20.26 -12.81 -7.09
C LYS A 212 -19.13 -13.84 -7.02
N VAL A 213 -19.31 -14.98 -7.68
CA VAL A 213 -18.30 -16.05 -7.75
C VAL A 213 -17.05 -15.59 -8.50
N TYR A 214 -17.20 -14.85 -9.60
CA TYR A 214 -16.09 -14.24 -10.31
C TYR A 214 -15.21 -13.40 -9.37
N TYR A 215 -15.80 -12.43 -8.65
CA TYR A 215 -15.03 -11.57 -7.77
C TYR A 215 -14.43 -12.33 -6.59
N LEU A 216 -15.15 -13.30 -6.00
CA LEU A 216 -14.60 -14.15 -4.95
C LEU A 216 -13.31 -14.85 -5.39
N ILE A 217 -13.37 -15.55 -6.53
CA ILE A 217 -12.21 -16.29 -7.06
C ILE A 217 -11.10 -15.34 -7.48
N LYS A 218 -11.42 -14.26 -8.20
CA LYS A 218 -10.44 -13.25 -8.61
C LYS A 218 -9.70 -12.69 -7.40
N HIS A 219 -10.43 -12.31 -6.34
CA HIS A 219 -9.84 -11.76 -5.12
C HIS A 219 -8.97 -12.77 -4.37
N ALA A 220 -9.45 -14.01 -4.20
CA ALA A 220 -8.67 -15.06 -3.56
C ALA A 220 -7.36 -15.35 -4.31
N MET A 221 -7.41 -15.45 -5.63
CA MET A 221 -6.22 -15.69 -6.44
C MET A 221 -5.25 -14.50 -6.42
N ASN A 222 -5.79 -13.27 -6.47
CA ASN A 222 -4.96 -12.08 -6.50
C ASN A 222 -4.28 -11.82 -5.15
N ILE A 223 -5.00 -11.96 -4.04
CA ILE A 223 -4.43 -11.71 -2.72
C ILE A 223 -3.33 -12.71 -2.37
N LEU A 224 -3.49 -14.00 -2.73
CA LEU A 224 -2.47 -15.03 -2.47
C LEU A 224 -1.11 -14.75 -3.11
N LYS A 225 -1.04 -13.92 -4.16
CA LYS A 225 0.23 -13.44 -4.74
C LYS A 225 1.07 -12.62 -3.74
N TYR A 226 0.44 -12.03 -2.73
CA TYR A 226 1.07 -11.17 -1.73
C TYR A 226 1.48 -11.90 -0.45
N ARG A 227 1.18 -13.20 -0.31
CA ARG A 227 1.40 -13.96 0.92
C ARG A 227 2.85 -13.87 1.40
N ASP A 228 3.82 -14.08 0.54
CA ASP A 228 5.25 -14.06 0.91
C ASP A 228 5.74 -12.66 1.32
N LEU A 229 5.07 -11.59 0.88
CA LEU A 229 5.39 -10.21 1.22
C LEU A 229 4.73 -9.75 2.53
N ALA A 230 3.61 -10.37 2.90
CA ALA A 230 2.85 -10.07 4.11
C ALA A 230 3.23 -10.95 5.31
N CYS A 231 3.59 -12.21 5.05
CA CYS A 231 3.92 -13.22 6.05
C CYS A 231 5.42 -13.25 6.36
N VAL A 232 6.04 -12.10 6.60
CA VAL A 232 7.48 -12.00 6.91
C VAL A 232 7.70 -12.13 8.43
N GLU A 233 8.34 -13.21 8.86
CA GLU A 233 8.56 -13.51 10.30
C GLU A 233 9.54 -12.53 10.95
N ASN A 234 10.62 -12.19 10.24
CA ASN A 234 11.69 -11.33 10.73
C ASN A 234 11.72 -10.03 9.93
N GLY A 235 11.28 -8.94 10.55
CA GLY A 235 11.28 -7.61 9.96
C GLY A 235 9.87 -7.07 9.71
N LYS A 236 9.80 -5.94 9.02
CA LYS A 236 8.54 -5.30 8.66
C LYS A 236 8.03 -5.91 7.36
N PRO A 237 6.73 -6.28 7.27
CA PRO A 237 6.18 -6.81 6.04
C PRO A 237 6.16 -5.74 4.95
N ILE A 238 6.45 -6.13 3.71
CA ILE A 238 6.38 -5.22 2.55
C ILE A 238 4.93 -4.92 2.22
N VAL A 239 4.01 -5.84 2.51
CA VAL A 239 2.57 -5.69 2.27
C VAL A 239 1.78 -6.02 3.52
N VAL A 240 0.75 -5.23 3.81
CA VAL A 240 -0.18 -5.49 4.91
C VAL A 240 -1.60 -5.41 4.39
N ILE A 241 -2.41 -6.43 4.67
CA ILE A 241 -3.84 -6.41 4.38
C ILE A 241 -4.57 -5.82 5.57
N LEU A 242 -5.38 -4.78 5.34
CA LEU A 242 -6.25 -4.16 6.34
C LEU A 242 -7.68 -4.01 5.81
N PRO A 243 -8.71 -4.32 6.62
CA PRO A 243 -10.10 -4.16 6.21
C PRO A 243 -10.47 -2.69 6.09
N ASP A 244 -11.48 -2.39 5.27
CA ASP A 244 -12.14 -1.09 5.34
C ASP A 244 -13.16 -1.15 6.49
N MET A 245 -12.72 -0.73 7.68
CA MET A 245 -13.51 -0.76 8.93
C MET A 245 -14.94 -0.17 8.77
N PRO A 246 -15.15 0.93 8.01
CA PRO A 246 -16.49 1.46 7.74
C PRO A 246 -17.49 0.45 7.15
N ASN A 247 -17.03 -0.60 6.47
CA ASN A 247 -17.91 -1.65 5.89
C ASN A 247 -18.31 -2.72 6.91
N LEU A 248 -17.62 -2.79 8.06
CA LEU A 248 -17.82 -3.78 9.12
C LEU A 248 -18.62 -3.24 10.32
N GLU A 249 -18.67 -1.92 10.46
CA GLU A 249 -19.30 -1.20 11.56
C GLU A 249 -20.72 -0.73 11.20
N ASP A 250 -21.60 -0.71 12.20
CA ASP A 250 -22.91 -0.09 12.08
C ASP A 250 -22.75 1.42 11.86
N ASN A 251 -23.38 1.96 10.80
CA ASN A 251 -23.26 3.37 10.39
C ASN A 251 -21.82 3.82 10.08
N GLY A 252 -20.87 2.89 9.90
CA GLY A 252 -19.46 3.22 9.67
C GLY A 252 -19.23 4.08 8.41
N ARG A 253 -20.13 3.98 7.41
CA ARG A 253 -20.07 4.76 6.17
C ARG A 253 -20.74 6.13 6.24
N ASP A 254 -21.45 6.48 7.31
CA ASP A 254 -22.24 7.72 7.36
C ASP A 254 -21.38 8.97 7.19
N PHE A 255 -20.24 9.01 7.88
CA PHE A 255 -19.27 10.09 7.73
C PHE A 255 -18.70 10.16 6.32
N LEU A 256 -18.33 9.01 5.73
CA LEU A 256 -17.82 8.93 4.35
C LEU A 256 -18.86 9.39 3.32
N ASN A 257 -20.12 8.99 3.49
CA ASN A 257 -21.21 9.38 2.62
C ASN A 257 -21.48 10.89 2.72
N HIS A 258 -21.43 11.45 3.93
CA HIS A 258 -21.61 12.88 4.14
C HIS A 258 -20.55 13.71 3.39
N ILE A 259 -19.27 13.39 3.55
CA ILE A 259 -18.21 14.12 2.84
C ILE A 259 -18.23 13.86 1.32
N ALA A 260 -18.57 12.64 0.90
CA ALA A 260 -18.71 12.31 -0.53
C ALA A 260 -19.84 13.11 -1.19
N ASN A 261 -20.95 13.33 -0.50
CA ASN A 261 -22.04 14.18 -1.00
C ASN A 261 -21.57 15.62 -1.23
N LEU A 262 -20.82 16.20 -0.29
CA LEU A 262 -20.30 17.56 -0.42
C LEU A 262 -19.36 17.68 -1.64
N ASP A 263 -18.44 16.73 -1.80
CA ASP A 263 -17.51 16.72 -2.93
C ASP A 263 -18.19 16.42 -4.26
N ALA A 264 -19.23 15.58 -4.27
CA ALA A 264 -20.03 15.33 -5.46
C ALA A 264 -20.73 16.60 -5.94
N LEU A 265 -21.22 17.45 -5.04
CA LEU A 265 -21.83 18.74 -5.38
C LEU A 265 -20.80 19.70 -6.00
N ILE A 266 -19.58 19.77 -5.44
CA ILE A 266 -18.49 20.57 -6.01
C ILE A 266 -18.13 20.05 -7.39
N HIS A 267 -18.02 18.73 -7.55
CA HIS A 267 -17.71 18.10 -8.83
C HIS A 267 -18.82 18.37 -9.87
N ALA A 268 -20.08 18.25 -9.48
CA ALA A 268 -21.23 18.56 -10.31
C ALA A 268 -21.24 20.04 -10.74
N GLU A 269 -20.87 20.96 -9.86
CA GLU A 269 -20.70 22.38 -10.22
C GLU A 269 -19.68 22.56 -11.34
N LYS A 270 -18.55 21.85 -11.29
CA LYS A 270 -17.54 21.89 -12.34
C LYS A 270 -18.04 21.30 -13.66
N ILE A 271 -18.79 20.19 -13.62
CA ILE A 271 -19.35 19.55 -14.83
C ILE A 271 -20.40 20.45 -15.49
N PHE A 272 -21.40 20.90 -14.74
CA PHE A 272 -22.60 21.55 -15.28
C PHE A 272 -22.55 23.08 -15.24
N GLY A 273 -21.52 23.68 -14.62
CA GLY A 273 -21.41 25.13 -14.48
C GLY A 273 -22.55 25.75 -13.66
N ARG A 274 -23.21 24.96 -12.79
CA ARG A 274 -24.30 25.39 -11.91
C ARG A 274 -24.07 24.86 -10.50
N LYS A 275 -24.44 25.67 -9.50
CA LYS A 275 -24.44 25.22 -8.10
C LYS A 275 -25.71 24.42 -7.81
N PHE A 276 -25.58 23.48 -6.91
CA PHE A 276 -26.68 22.70 -6.34
C PHE A 276 -26.67 22.94 -4.82
N GLU A 277 -27.83 23.19 -4.23
CA GLU A 277 -27.99 23.46 -2.80
C GLU A 277 -27.92 22.18 -1.97
N SER A 278 -28.33 21.04 -2.53
CA SER A 278 -28.31 19.75 -1.85
C SER A 278 -28.09 18.57 -2.80
N ILE A 279 -27.79 17.40 -2.21
CA ILE A 279 -27.64 16.15 -2.98
C ILE A 279 -28.96 15.71 -3.60
N GLU A 280 -30.09 16.02 -2.96
CA GLU A 280 -31.44 15.77 -3.49
C GLU A 280 -31.70 16.62 -4.74
N GLU A 281 -31.39 17.92 -4.71
CA GLU A 281 -31.52 18.78 -5.91
C GLU A 281 -30.64 18.27 -7.05
N PHE A 282 -29.40 17.88 -6.76
CA PHE A 282 -28.49 17.33 -7.76
C PHE A 282 -29.02 16.00 -8.34
N THR A 283 -29.58 15.14 -7.50
CA THR A 283 -30.20 13.88 -7.92
C THR A 283 -31.40 14.13 -8.82
N GLU A 284 -32.34 14.99 -8.40
CA GLU A 284 -33.53 15.35 -9.19
C GLU A 284 -33.16 15.95 -10.54
N PHE A 285 -32.15 16.82 -10.58
CA PHE A 285 -31.62 17.35 -11.82
C PHE A 285 -31.09 16.22 -12.73
N CYS A 286 -30.27 15.31 -12.22
CA CYS A 286 -29.76 14.18 -12.99
C CYS A 286 -30.87 13.24 -13.49
N ILE A 287 -31.93 13.04 -12.71
CA ILE A 287 -33.10 12.26 -13.13
C ILE A 287 -33.82 12.93 -14.31
N SER A 288 -33.87 14.27 -14.34
CA SER A 288 -34.50 15.01 -15.44
C SER A 288 -33.73 14.89 -16.77
N LEU A 289 -32.47 14.44 -16.75
CA LEU A 289 -31.65 14.19 -17.93
C LEU A 289 -31.86 12.75 -18.42
N ASP A 290 -33.04 12.53 -19.01
CA ASP A 290 -33.59 11.22 -19.40
C ASP A 290 -33.02 10.64 -20.73
N THR A 291 -32.32 11.46 -21.52
CA THR A 291 -31.67 11.04 -22.77
C THR A 291 -30.20 11.42 -22.78
N VAL A 292 -29.40 10.70 -23.59
CA VAL A 292 -27.96 10.97 -23.73
C VAL A 292 -27.73 12.35 -24.34
N GLU A 293 -28.57 12.74 -25.31
CA GLU A 293 -28.53 14.04 -25.96
C GLU A 293 -28.81 15.19 -24.98
N ASN A 294 -29.85 15.06 -24.15
CA ASN A 294 -30.18 16.04 -23.12
C ASN A 294 -29.04 16.15 -22.10
N THR A 295 -28.49 15.01 -21.67
CA THR A 295 -27.39 14.96 -20.71
C THR A 295 -26.16 15.67 -21.24
N ILE A 296 -25.74 15.37 -22.47
CA ILE A 296 -24.54 15.97 -23.08
C ILE A 296 -24.69 17.48 -23.27
N LYS A 297 -25.89 17.95 -23.61
CA LYS A 297 -26.16 19.38 -23.80
C LYS A 297 -25.99 20.21 -22.52
N GLU A 298 -26.28 19.62 -21.36
CA GLU A 298 -26.14 20.30 -20.07
C GLU A 298 -24.70 20.34 -19.56
N ILE A 299 -23.81 19.43 -20.01
CA ILE A 299 -22.39 19.42 -19.63
C ILE A 299 -21.70 20.68 -20.16
N LYS A 300 -21.07 21.45 -19.26
CA LYS A 300 -20.28 22.64 -19.58
C LYS A 300 -18.79 22.36 -19.67
N ASP A 301 -18.27 21.49 -18.83
CA ASP A 301 -16.89 21.02 -18.89
C ASP A 301 -16.85 19.51 -19.18
N PRO A 302 -16.71 19.10 -20.45
CA PRO A 302 -16.64 17.68 -20.81
C PRO A 302 -15.37 17.00 -20.28
N ASN A 303 -14.31 17.75 -19.92
CA ASN A 303 -13.08 17.16 -19.39
C ASN A 303 -13.26 16.65 -17.95
N ARG A 304 -14.34 17.05 -17.26
CA ARG A 304 -14.71 16.59 -15.91
C ARG A 304 -15.63 15.37 -15.94
N VAL A 305 -15.96 14.86 -17.12
CA VAL A 305 -16.76 13.64 -17.29
C VAL A 305 -15.84 12.52 -17.75
N LEU A 306 -15.73 11.46 -16.93
CA LEU A 306 -14.79 10.39 -17.15
C LEU A 306 -15.34 9.04 -16.68
N PHE A 307 -15.84 8.25 -17.64
CA PHE A 307 -16.24 6.86 -17.40
C PHE A 307 -15.04 5.96 -17.19
N ASP A 308 -14.13 6.00 -18.16
CA ASP A 308 -12.93 5.18 -18.21
C ASP A 308 -11.88 5.90 -19.07
N SER A 309 -10.67 6.06 -18.53
CA SER A 309 -9.55 6.71 -19.19
C SER A 309 -9.11 6.02 -20.49
N GLU A 310 -9.42 4.74 -20.67
CA GLU A 310 -9.11 3.98 -21.89
C GLU A 310 -10.10 4.27 -23.02
N TRP A 311 -11.32 4.72 -22.72
CA TRP A 311 -12.35 4.97 -23.72
C TRP A 311 -12.00 6.24 -24.49
N LYS A 312 -11.68 6.07 -25.78
CA LYS A 312 -11.30 7.18 -26.68
C LYS A 312 -12.46 7.60 -27.59
N GLU A 313 -13.55 6.85 -27.58
CA GLU A 313 -14.77 7.18 -28.32
C GLU A 313 -15.41 8.50 -27.81
N PRO A 314 -16.21 9.20 -28.65
CA PRO A 314 -16.95 10.39 -28.24
C PRO A 314 -17.90 10.10 -27.06
N LEU A 315 -18.18 11.13 -26.23
CA LEU A 315 -19.00 11.01 -25.03
C LEU A 315 -20.35 10.31 -25.26
N HIS A 316 -21.03 10.59 -26.38
CA HIS A 316 -22.30 9.93 -26.72
C HIS A 316 -22.20 8.40 -26.74
N THR A 317 -21.14 7.87 -27.33
CA THR A 317 -20.89 6.43 -27.37
C THR A 317 -20.54 5.89 -25.98
N GLN A 318 -19.77 6.64 -25.19
CA GLN A 318 -19.42 6.27 -23.81
C GLN A 318 -20.66 6.14 -22.92
N PHE A 319 -21.59 7.10 -22.98
CA PHE A 319 -22.85 7.04 -22.24
C PHE A 319 -23.65 5.78 -22.60
N ASN A 320 -23.82 5.49 -23.89
CA ASN A 320 -24.55 4.30 -24.33
C ASN A 320 -23.90 3.00 -23.85
N ARG A 321 -22.57 2.94 -23.84
CA ARG A 321 -21.82 1.81 -23.29
C ARG A 321 -22.04 1.66 -21.78
N ALA A 322 -21.95 2.76 -21.03
CA ALA A 322 -22.09 2.78 -19.58
C ALA A 322 -23.52 2.42 -19.10
N LEU A 323 -24.54 2.77 -19.87
CA LEU A 323 -25.93 2.36 -19.58
C LEU A 323 -26.14 0.84 -19.63
N GLY A 324 -25.30 0.11 -20.38
CA GLY A 324 -25.34 -1.35 -20.48
C GLY A 324 -24.57 -2.10 -19.38
N SER A 325 -23.93 -1.37 -18.46
CA SER A 325 -23.07 -1.92 -17.40
C SER A 325 -23.85 -2.70 -16.33
N ASP A 326 -23.18 -3.60 -15.62
CA ASP A 326 -23.81 -4.39 -14.55
C ASP A 326 -24.16 -3.52 -13.35
N GLU A 327 -23.39 -2.45 -13.10
CA GLU A 327 -23.65 -1.43 -12.09
C GLU A 327 -25.02 -0.77 -12.32
N MET A 328 -25.31 -0.33 -13.55
CA MET A 328 -26.61 0.27 -13.87
C MET A 328 -27.76 -0.73 -13.80
N LYS A 329 -27.54 -1.97 -14.24
CA LYS A 329 -28.53 -3.05 -14.09
C LYS A 329 -28.86 -3.32 -12.62
N ALA A 330 -27.86 -3.32 -11.74
CA ALA A 330 -28.04 -3.56 -10.30
C ALA A 330 -28.87 -2.46 -9.62
N ILE A 331 -28.74 -1.20 -10.07
CA ILE A 331 -29.53 -0.07 -9.57
C ILE A 331 -30.98 -0.10 -10.08
N GLY A 332 -31.24 -0.82 -11.19
CA GLY A 332 -32.58 -0.93 -11.79
C GLY A 332 -33.09 0.36 -12.41
N ARG A 333 -32.19 1.27 -12.81
CA ARG A 333 -32.48 2.59 -13.41
C ARG A 333 -31.79 2.76 -14.75
N GLY A 334 -32.30 3.67 -15.58
CA GLY A 334 -31.87 3.82 -16.98
C GLY A 334 -31.61 5.26 -17.43
N GLU A 335 -31.80 6.24 -16.55
CA GLU A 335 -31.63 7.65 -16.86
C GLU A 335 -30.12 7.99 -17.02
N PRO A 336 -29.68 8.55 -18.18
CA PRO A 336 -28.26 8.81 -18.42
C PRO A 336 -27.64 9.83 -17.48
N GLY A 337 -28.39 10.83 -16.99
CA GLY A 337 -27.88 11.77 -15.99
C GLY A 337 -27.46 11.10 -14.68
N LEU A 338 -28.08 9.98 -14.30
CA LEU A 338 -27.69 9.24 -13.10
C LEU A 338 -26.32 8.60 -13.19
N LEU A 339 -25.80 8.36 -14.40
CA LEU A 339 -24.41 7.93 -14.57
C LEU A 339 -23.44 8.99 -14.06
N ILE A 340 -23.71 10.28 -14.33
CA ILE A 340 -22.89 11.38 -13.84
C ILE A 340 -23.01 11.47 -12.31
N PHE A 341 -24.23 11.40 -11.78
CA PHE A 341 -24.47 11.38 -10.34
C PHE A 341 -23.68 10.25 -9.65
N ASN A 342 -23.83 9.02 -10.13
CA ASN A 342 -23.19 7.85 -9.55
C ASN A 342 -21.66 7.92 -9.65
N GLN A 343 -21.12 8.46 -10.75
CA GLN A 343 -19.68 8.69 -10.86
C GLN A 343 -19.19 9.74 -9.88
N ALA A 344 -19.85 10.90 -9.83
CA ALA A 344 -19.49 11.98 -8.95
C ALA A 344 -19.47 11.50 -7.50
N LEU A 345 -20.55 10.86 -7.05
CA LEU A 345 -20.67 10.36 -5.69
C LEU A 345 -19.70 9.20 -5.41
N GLY A 346 -19.69 8.18 -6.27
CA GLY A 346 -18.88 6.97 -6.07
C GLY A 346 -17.38 7.24 -6.10
N ARG A 347 -16.89 7.99 -7.10
CA ARG A 347 -15.45 8.26 -7.27
C ARG A 347 -14.92 9.27 -6.24
N MET A 348 -15.74 10.23 -5.82
CA MET A 348 -15.39 11.12 -4.69
C MET A 348 -15.38 10.35 -3.37
N SER A 349 -16.33 9.43 -3.15
CA SER A 349 -16.32 8.54 -1.97
C SER A 349 -15.05 7.70 -1.89
N VAL A 350 -14.63 7.07 -3.00
CA VAL A 350 -13.39 6.28 -3.06
C VAL A 350 -12.15 7.15 -2.80
N SER A 351 -12.11 8.37 -3.34
CA SER A 351 -11.00 9.30 -3.10
C SER A 351 -10.93 9.73 -1.64
N ASN A 352 -12.08 10.06 -1.03
CA ASN A 352 -12.19 10.40 0.38
C ASN A 352 -11.74 9.26 1.31
N GLU A 353 -12.23 8.05 1.05
CA GLU A 353 -11.84 6.86 1.82
C GLU A 353 -10.32 6.65 1.78
N LEU A 354 -9.72 6.76 0.59
CA LEU A 354 -8.27 6.64 0.43
C LEU A 354 -7.51 7.73 1.21
N LEU A 355 -7.93 8.99 1.08
CA LEU A 355 -7.28 10.13 1.74
C LEU A 355 -7.40 10.07 3.26
N LEU A 356 -8.52 9.58 3.80
CA LEU A 356 -8.72 9.36 5.23
C LEU A 356 -7.87 8.21 5.76
N LYS A 357 -7.85 7.06 5.06
CA LYS A 357 -7.03 5.91 5.44
C LYS A 357 -5.54 6.23 5.36
N ALA A 358 -5.11 6.93 4.30
CA ALA A 358 -3.75 7.44 4.17
C ALA A 358 -3.40 8.35 5.35
N ARG A 359 -4.29 9.28 5.73
CA ARG A 359 -4.07 10.15 6.88
C ARG A 359 -3.98 9.39 8.20
N GLN A 360 -4.89 8.44 8.45
CA GLN A 360 -4.88 7.60 9.65
C GLN A 360 -3.56 6.86 9.81
N LEU A 361 -3.04 6.33 8.71
CA LEU A 361 -1.82 5.52 8.68
C LEU A 361 -0.55 6.34 8.47
N SER A 362 -0.63 7.68 8.49
CA SER A 362 0.48 8.58 8.14
C SER A 362 1.18 8.18 6.82
N GLY A 363 0.38 7.72 5.85
CA GLY A 363 0.84 7.16 4.59
C GLY A 363 0.50 8.03 3.38
N THR A 364 1.01 7.60 2.23
CA THR A 364 0.83 8.23 0.94
C THR A 364 -0.12 7.41 0.06
N PRO A 365 -1.15 8.02 -0.55
CA PRO A 365 -2.05 7.35 -1.49
C PRO A 365 -1.32 6.69 -2.67
N ILE A 366 -1.74 5.48 -3.04
CA ILE A 366 -1.31 4.73 -4.23
C ILE A 366 -2.56 4.33 -5.03
N MET A 367 -2.52 4.54 -6.34
CA MET A 367 -3.54 4.07 -7.29
C MET A 367 -2.83 3.58 -8.56
N ASP A 368 -3.28 2.46 -9.12
CA ASP A 368 -2.80 1.90 -10.40
C ASP A 368 -3.77 2.11 -11.57
N VAL A 369 -5.01 2.53 -11.28
CA VAL A 369 -6.02 2.87 -12.28
C VAL A 369 -6.02 4.38 -12.58
N GLU A 370 -5.73 4.73 -13.83
CA GLU A 370 -5.67 6.13 -14.30
C GLU A 370 -7.00 6.89 -14.14
N THR A 371 -8.13 6.21 -14.34
CA THR A 371 -9.46 6.79 -14.06
C THR A 371 -9.57 7.29 -12.63
N SER A 372 -9.22 6.46 -11.65
CA SER A 372 -9.31 6.82 -10.23
C SER A 372 -8.30 7.89 -9.85
N TRP A 373 -7.11 7.88 -10.45
CA TRP A 373 -6.09 8.93 -10.27
C TRP A 373 -6.61 10.31 -10.68
N ARG A 374 -7.34 10.41 -11.80
CA ARG A 374 -7.92 11.69 -12.24
C ARG A 374 -8.96 12.23 -11.26
N PHE A 375 -9.82 11.36 -10.72
CA PHE A 375 -10.76 11.76 -9.67
C PHE A 375 -10.06 12.19 -8.38
N LEU A 376 -8.98 11.50 -7.98
CA LEU A 376 -8.16 11.92 -6.85
C LEU A 376 -7.55 13.31 -7.07
N ASN A 377 -7.00 13.58 -8.26
CA ASN A 377 -6.46 14.91 -8.59
C ASN A 377 -7.53 15.99 -8.54
N TRP A 378 -8.73 15.72 -9.05
CA TRP A 378 -9.85 16.67 -8.94
C TRP A 378 -10.24 16.89 -7.49
N LYS A 379 -10.27 15.83 -6.67
CA LYS A 379 -10.53 15.95 -5.23
C LYS A 379 -9.47 16.82 -4.54
N LEU A 380 -8.19 16.56 -4.79
CA LEU A 380 -7.09 17.38 -4.24
C LEU A 380 -7.15 18.84 -4.72
N GLU A 381 -7.54 19.08 -5.97
CA GLU A 381 -7.78 20.43 -6.51
C GLU A 381 -8.93 21.13 -5.76
N TYR A 382 -10.00 20.40 -5.43
CA TYR A 382 -11.14 20.95 -4.70
C TYR A 382 -10.80 21.25 -3.24
N ASP A 383 -9.89 20.47 -2.66
CA ASP A 383 -9.37 20.63 -1.29
C ASP A 383 -8.16 21.58 -1.19
N ALA A 384 -7.72 22.19 -2.31
CA ALA A 384 -6.40 22.82 -2.49
C ALA A 384 -6.07 24.00 -1.57
N GLY A 385 -6.92 24.34 -0.60
CA GLY A 385 -6.53 25.20 0.52
C GLY A 385 -5.56 24.54 1.52
N GLN A 386 -5.57 23.20 1.68
CA GLN A 386 -4.78 22.51 2.73
C GLN A 386 -4.29 21.09 2.38
N ALA A 387 -4.92 20.37 1.45
CA ALA A 387 -4.62 18.94 1.24
C ALA A 387 -3.21 18.68 0.70
N GLN A 388 -2.70 19.54 -0.18
CA GLN A 388 -1.45 19.27 -0.91
C GLN A 388 -0.18 19.37 -0.05
N GLU A 389 -0.24 20.14 1.04
CA GLU A 389 0.85 20.23 2.02
C GLU A 389 0.90 19.00 2.94
N TYR A 390 -0.24 18.34 3.17
CA TYR A 390 -0.36 17.26 4.15
C TYR A 390 0.06 15.88 3.61
N TYR A 391 -0.11 15.62 2.30
CA TYR A 391 0.06 14.27 1.72
C TYR A 391 1.47 13.99 1.14
N HIS A 392 2.54 14.50 1.75
CA HIS A 392 3.94 14.31 1.30
C HIS A 392 4.06 14.34 -0.23
N SER A 393 3.70 15.46 -0.84
CA SER A 393 3.49 15.56 -2.30
C SER A 393 4.64 15.01 -3.16
N GLY A 394 5.90 15.05 -2.69
CA GLY A 394 7.01 14.34 -3.31
C GLY A 394 6.84 12.81 -3.37
N ASP A 395 6.47 12.16 -2.27
CA ASP A 395 6.24 10.70 -2.20
C ASP A 395 5.09 10.29 -3.11
N LEU A 396 4.01 11.07 -3.12
CA LEU A 396 2.84 10.84 -3.97
C LEU A 396 3.25 10.86 -5.45
N HIS A 397 4.05 11.84 -5.86
CA HIS A 397 4.56 11.94 -7.22
C HIS A 397 5.53 10.81 -7.58
N ILE A 398 6.36 10.34 -6.63
CA ILE A 398 7.27 9.21 -6.85
C ILE A 398 6.48 7.92 -7.05
N LEU A 399 5.53 7.62 -6.17
CA LEU A 399 4.71 6.41 -6.26
C LEU A 399 3.84 6.39 -7.52
N LYS A 400 3.26 7.52 -7.91
CA LYS A 400 2.56 7.65 -9.20
C LYS A 400 3.53 7.47 -10.38
N GLY A 401 4.70 8.12 -10.33
CA GLY A 401 5.70 7.99 -11.39
C GLY A 401 6.17 6.55 -11.61
N LEU A 402 6.45 5.80 -10.53
CA LEU A 402 6.79 4.38 -10.60
C LEU A 402 5.66 3.54 -11.20
N THR A 403 4.42 3.89 -10.86
CA THR A 403 3.22 3.21 -11.39
C THR A 403 3.03 3.46 -12.88
N ASP A 404 3.23 4.69 -13.34
CA ASP A 404 3.13 5.05 -14.76
C ASP A 404 4.26 4.44 -15.59
N LEU A 405 5.50 4.47 -15.06
CA LEU A 405 6.66 3.90 -15.74
C LEU A 405 6.53 2.38 -15.90
N SER A 406 5.92 1.67 -14.94
CA SER A 406 5.68 0.22 -15.07
C SER A 406 4.74 -0.12 -16.23
N GLN A 407 3.85 0.80 -16.61
CA GLN A 407 2.92 0.60 -17.71
C GLN A 407 3.47 1.09 -19.06
N THR A 408 4.63 1.77 -19.06
CA THR A 408 5.17 2.47 -20.22
C THR A 408 6.65 2.17 -20.44
N ASP A 409 7.55 3.04 -19.95
CA ASP A 409 8.96 3.06 -20.30
C ASP A 409 9.80 1.97 -19.58
N LEU A 410 9.35 1.51 -18.41
CA LEU A 410 10.04 0.52 -17.59
C LEU A 410 9.13 -0.65 -17.14
N PRO A 411 8.62 -1.50 -18.07
CA PRO A 411 7.68 -2.58 -17.72
C PRO A 411 8.20 -3.62 -16.71
N TRP A 412 9.52 -3.75 -16.58
CA TRP A 412 10.14 -4.62 -15.59
C TRP A 412 9.83 -4.19 -14.14
N LEU A 413 9.52 -2.91 -13.89
CA LEU A 413 9.11 -2.42 -12.56
C LEU A 413 7.81 -3.09 -12.09
N GLY A 414 6.89 -3.40 -13.01
CA GLY A 414 5.62 -4.07 -12.69
C GLY A 414 5.78 -5.54 -12.36
N ASN A 415 6.97 -6.11 -12.60
CA ASN A 415 7.22 -7.55 -12.58
C ASN A 415 8.41 -7.96 -11.69
N ILE A 416 8.84 -7.10 -10.76
CA ILE A 416 9.90 -7.42 -9.79
C ILE A 416 9.44 -8.61 -8.91
N PRO A 417 10.20 -9.72 -8.84
CA PRO A 417 9.82 -10.88 -8.02
C PRO A 417 9.81 -10.56 -6.51
N SER A 418 8.89 -11.18 -5.77
CA SER A 418 8.78 -11.01 -4.31
C SER A 418 10.07 -11.31 -3.57
N GLU A 419 10.79 -12.36 -3.96
CA GLU A 419 12.10 -12.72 -3.39
C GLU A 419 13.15 -11.62 -3.59
N SER A 420 13.10 -10.90 -4.72
CA SER A 420 14.01 -9.82 -5.02
C SER A 420 13.71 -8.60 -4.16
N LEU A 421 12.43 -8.28 -3.92
CA LEU A 421 12.03 -7.22 -2.98
C LEU A 421 12.49 -7.53 -1.55
N LEU A 422 12.33 -8.77 -1.11
CA LEU A 422 12.79 -9.21 0.21
C LEU A 422 14.32 -9.14 0.33
N GLU A 423 15.06 -9.48 -0.73
CA GLU A 423 16.52 -9.34 -0.75
C GLU A 423 16.97 -7.88 -0.68
N LEU A 424 16.32 -6.98 -1.44
CA LEU A 424 16.58 -5.54 -1.35
C LEU A 424 16.41 -5.01 0.08
N ARG A 425 15.40 -5.50 0.82
CA ARG A 425 15.19 -5.15 2.24
C ARG A 425 16.32 -5.65 3.13
N LYS A 426 16.73 -6.91 2.97
CA LYS A 426 17.81 -7.51 3.78
C LYS A 426 19.14 -6.77 3.60
N GLN A 427 19.39 -6.23 2.41
CA GLN A 427 20.61 -5.47 2.09
C GLN A 427 20.53 -3.99 2.49
N GLY A 428 19.39 -3.51 3.05
CA GLY A 428 19.22 -2.10 3.41
C GLY A 428 19.17 -1.14 2.21
N ALA A 429 18.75 -1.62 1.04
CA ALA A 429 18.88 -0.91 -0.24
C ALA A 429 17.97 0.31 -0.39
N LEU A 430 16.92 0.43 0.44
CA LEU A 430 15.85 1.39 0.26
C LEU A 430 16.30 2.85 0.34
N GLU A 431 17.16 3.20 1.27
CA GLU A 431 17.58 4.59 1.47
C GLU A 431 18.32 5.14 0.25
N GLU A 432 19.21 4.34 -0.34
CA GLU A 432 19.90 4.69 -1.59
C GLU A 432 18.92 4.81 -2.76
N ILE A 433 17.97 3.87 -2.88
CA ILE A 433 16.95 3.91 -3.94
C ILE A 433 16.08 5.16 -3.80
N ARG A 434 15.64 5.52 -2.59
CA ARG A 434 14.87 6.74 -2.33
C ARG A 434 15.64 8.00 -2.71
N ASN A 435 16.93 8.06 -2.37
CA ASN A 435 17.78 9.20 -2.74
C ASN A 435 17.92 9.33 -4.25
N ILE A 436 18.01 8.22 -4.99
CA ILE A 436 18.03 8.23 -6.46
C ILE A 436 16.69 8.73 -7.00
N LEU A 437 15.58 8.12 -6.58
CA LEU A 437 14.26 8.41 -7.12
C LEU A 437 13.78 9.84 -6.77
N GLY A 438 14.03 10.30 -5.55
CA GLY A 438 13.58 11.60 -5.04
C GLY A 438 14.43 12.79 -5.49
N ASN A 439 15.54 12.56 -6.18
CA ASN A 439 16.42 13.62 -6.66
C ASN A 439 15.64 14.59 -7.58
N ASN A 440 15.66 15.89 -7.23
CA ASN A 440 14.96 17.00 -7.90
C ASN A 440 13.41 16.92 -7.96
N ILE A 441 12.78 15.97 -7.27
CA ILE A 441 11.30 15.84 -7.31
C ILE A 441 10.61 16.97 -6.54
N GLN A 442 11.11 17.34 -5.36
CA GLN A 442 10.46 18.34 -4.52
C GLN A 442 10.34 19.72 -5.22
N GLU A 443 11.36 20.12 -5.98
CA GLU A 443 11.34 21.38 -6.74
C GLU A 443 10.25 21.39 -7.82
N LEU A 444 10.10 20.26 -8.52
CA LEU A 444 9.06 20.10 -9.55
C LEU A 444 7.66 20.13 -8.94
N VAL A 445 7.48 19.47 -7.79
CA VAL A 445 6.21 19.44 -7.07
C VAL A 445 5.85 20.85 -6.57
N HIS A 446 6.78 21.59 -5.97
CA HIS A 446 6.52 22.97 -5.55
C HIS A 446 6.13 23.90 -6.72
N THR A 447 6.66 23.64 -7.91
CA THR A 447 6.38 24.45 -9.10
C THR A 447 4.98 24.18 -9.65
N ASN A 448 4.59 22.91 -9.75
CA ASN A 448 3.26 22.53 -10.23
C ASN A 448 2.82 21.17 -9.62
N PRO A 449 2.10 21.20 -8.49
CA PRO A 449 1.86 20.00 -7.71
C PRO A 449 0.70 19.14 -8.26
N THR A 450 0.06 19.54 -9.36
CA THR A 450 -0.91 18.70 -10.10
C THR A 450 -0.30 18.06 -11.34
N ASN A 451 0.97 18.36 -11.66
CA ASN A 451 1.66 17.84 -12.85
C ASN A 451 2.58 16.66 -12.50
N SER A 452 2.01 15.45 -12.49
CA SER A 452 2.78 14.22 -12.26
C SER A 452 3.64 13.77 -13.45
N PHE A 453 3.37 14.28 -14.67
CA PHE A 453 4.14 13.90 -15.86
C PHE A 453 5.60 14.36 -15.78
N ARG A 454 5.82 15.61 -15.33
CA ARG A 454 7.18 16.15 -15.16
C ARG A 454 7.99 15.37 -14.13
N THR A 455 7.37 14.99 -13.01
CA THR A 455 8.03 14.18 -11.98
C THR A 455 8.30 12.76 -12.46
N ARG A 456 7.39 12.17 -13.25
CA ARG A 456 7.60 10.86 -13.89
C ARG A 456 8.84 10.87 -14.80
N ASP A 457 8.96 11.87 -15.67
CA ASP A 457 10.09 11.99 -16.59
C ASP A 457 11.42 12.16 -15.81
N GLN A 458 11.40 12.92 -14.71
CA GLN A 458 12.57 13.07 -13.83
C GLN A 458 12.96 11.75 -13.15
N ILE A 459 11.98 10.93 -12.72
CA ILE A 459 12.23 9.61 -12.12
C ILE A 459 12.87 8.67 -13.15
N LEU A 460 12.38 8.67 -14.39
CA LEU A 460 12.98 7.90 -15.48
C LEU A 460 14.45 8.31 -15.68
N GLU A 461 14.73 9.61 -15.79
CA GLU A 461 16.09 10.13 -15.93
C GLU A 461 16.98 9.73 -14.75
N ASN A 462 16.46 9.79 -13.51
CA ASN A 462 17.18 9.38 -12.31
C ASN A 462 17.58 7.89 -12.37
N ILE A 463 16.66 7.02 -12.78
CA ILE A 463 16.91 5.57 -12.94
C ILE A 463 17.94 5.34 -14.05
N GLU A 464 17.75 5.94 -15.23
CA GLU A 464 18.65 5.77 -16.37
C GLU A 464 20.07 6.23 -16.07
N ASN A 465 20.23 7.39 -15.44
CA ASN A 465 21.51 7.92 -14.99
C ASN A 465 22.19 6.98 -13.97
N SER A 466 21.42 6.43 -13.03
CA SER A 466 21.95 5.46 -12.06
C SER A 466 22.46 4.18 -12.76
N PHE A 467 21.71 3.68 -13.74
CA PHE A 467 22.07 2.49 -14.52
C PHE A 467 23.27 2.75 -15.43
N GLU A 468 23.38 3.95 -16.02
CA GLU A 468 24.54 4.34 -16.81
C GLU A 468 25.79 4.43 -15.94
N ASN A 469 25.69 5.04 -14.76
CA ASN A 469 26.79 5.09 -13.81
C ASN A 469 27.21 3.69 -13.34
N HIS A 470 26.26 2.77 -13.14
CA HIS A 470 26.55 1.38 -12.85
C HIS A 470 27.27 0.67 -14.01
N ARG A 471 26.81 0.87 -15.26
CA ARG A 471 27.49 0.34 -16.46
C ARG A 471 28.93 0.87 -16.56
N LYS A 472 29.17 2.16 -16.33
CA LYS A 472 30.51 2.75 -16.31
C LYS A 472 31.42 2.09 -15.27
N LYS A 473 30.93 1.84 -14.06
CA LYS A 473 31.67 1.11 -13.01
C LYS A 473 32.02 -0.32 -13.45
N LEU A 474 31.11 -1.03 -14.12
CA LEU A 474 31.39 -2.36 -14.67
C LEU A 474 32.44 -2.31 -15.79
N ASP A 475 32.37 -1.32 -16.66
CA ASP A 475 33.33 -1.16 -17.75
C ASP A 475 34.71 -0.71 -17.25
N GLU A 476 34.78 0.11 -16.20
CA GLU A 476 36.03 0.39 -15.47
C GLU A 476 36.64 -0.88 -14.87
N LEU A 477 35.82 -1.76 -14.28
CA LEU A 477 36.30 -3.06 -13.79
C LEU A 477 36.84 -3.95 -14.92
N LYS A 478 36.16 -4.00 -16.08
CA LYS A 478 36.65 -4.74 -17.25
C LYS A 478 37.95 -4.14 -17.80
N ALA A 479 37.99 -2.82 -17.96
CA ALA A 479 39.12 -2.09 -18.56
C ALA A 479 40.42 -2.22 -17.76
N LYS A 480 40.34 -2.61 -16.48
CA LYS A 480 41.51 -2.93 -15.68
C LYS A 480 42.37 -4.06 -16.30
N ASN A 481 41.86 -4.88 -17.25
CA ASN A 481 42.64 -5.81 -18.12
C ASN A 481 43.69 -6.67 -17.36
N TRP A 482 43.28 -7.33 -16.28
CA TRP A 482 44.22 -8.09 -15.45
C TRP A 482 44.52 -9.44 -16.07
N LYS A 483 45.78 -9.64 -16.47
CA LYS A 483 46.30 -10.93 -16.93
C LYS A 483 46.94 -11.69 -15.78
N PHE A 484 46.49 -12.92 -15.55
CA PHE A 484 47.18 -13.87 -14.67
C PHE A 484 47.48 -15.12 -15.49
N ALA A 485 48.75 -15.54 -15.50
CA ALA A 485 49.22 -16.66 -16.33
C ALA A 485 48.80 -16.57 -17.81
N GLY A 486 48.74 -15.35 -18.39
CA GLY A 486 48.38 -15.11 -19.78
C GLY A 486 46.88 -15.05 -20.09
N HIS A 487 46.01 -15.29 -19.10
CA HIS A 487 44.55 -15.22 -19.25
C HIS A 487 43.99 -13.93 -18.62
N ASP A 488 43.04 -13.29 -19.31
CA ASP A 488 42.34 -12.11 -18.81
C ASP A 488 41.27 -12.52 -17.79
N ILE A 489 41.55 -12.23 -16.52
CA ILE A 489 40.66 -12.55 -15.38
C ILE A 489 39.55 -11.49 -15.23
N GLY A 490 39.79 -10.25 -15.70
CA GLY A 490 38.81 -9.16 -15.56
C GLY A 490 37.51 -9.46 -16.29
N SER A 491 37.61 -10.08 -17.47
CA SER A 491 36.46 -10.52 -18.27
C SER A 491 35.61 -11.62 -17.59
N TRP A 492 36.22 -12.49 -16.78
CA TRP A 492 35.53 -13.64 -16.17
C TRP A 492 34.79 -13.29 -14.87
N ILE A 493 35.31 -12.35 -14.10
CA ILE A 493 34.71 -11.88 -12.84
C ILE A 493 33.41 -11.08 -13.11
N VAL A 494 33.39 -10.28 -14.17
CA VAL A 494 32.25 -9.41 -14.54
C VAL A 494 31.09 -10.20 -15.19
N MET A 495 31.32 -11.42 -15.66
CA MET A 495 30.26 -12.31 -16.20
C MET A 495 29.48 -13.09 -15.14
N GLY A 496 29.74 -12.88 -13.83
CA GLY A 496 28.98 -13.51 -12.74
C GLY A 496 29.47 -14.90 -12.29
N GLY A 497 30.71 -15.28 -12.64
CA GLY A 497 31.29 -16.57 -12.27
C GLY A 497 31.90 -16.61 -10.86
N ILE A 498 31.08 -16.67 -9.81
CA ILE A 498 31.57 -16.93 -8.43
C ILE A 498 32.16 -18.36 -8.30
N GLU A 499 31.80 -19.29 -9.18
CA GLU A 499 32.19 -20.71 -9.13
C GLU A 499 33.70 -20.97 -9.36
N ILE A 500 34.43 -20.07 -10.02
CA ILE A 500 35.86 -20.28 -10.33
C ILE A 500 36.75 -20.07 -9.08
N SER A 501 36.24 -19.36 -8.07
CA SER A 501 36.91 -19.12 -6.79
C SER A 501 37.29 -20.43 -6.07
N ALA A 502 36.38 -21.42 -6.10
CA ALA A 502 36.58 -22.72 -5.44
C ALA A 502 37.66 -23.57 -6.15
N ALA A 503 37.75 -23.47 -7.48
CA ALA A 503 38.77 -24.15 -8.27
C ALA A 503 40.18 -23.58 -8.07
N LEU A 504 40.29 -22.25 -7.86
CA LEU A 504 41.57 -21.55 -7.70
C LEU A 504 42.12 -21.56 -6.27
N THR A 505 41.26 -21.70 -5.27
CA THR A 505 41.66 -21.77 -3.85
C THR A 505 41.88 -23.19 -3.32
N GLY A 506 41.44 -24.21 -4.06
CA GLY A 506 41.46 -25.61 -3.62
C GLY A 506 42.54 -26.53 -4.22
N THR A 507 43.44 -26.05 -5.09
CA THR A 507 44.45 -26.91 -5.74
C THR A 507 45.88 -26.67 -5.23
N PRO A 508 46.61 -27.70 -4.73
CA PRO A 508 48.02 -27.63 -4.34
C PRO A 508 49.00 -27.37 -5.50
N ALA A 509 48.50 -27.23 -6.73
CA ALA A 509 49.28 -27.24 -7.97
C ALA A 509 50.24 -26.05 -8.13
N TRP A 510 50.11 -24.99 -7.32
CA TRP A 510 50.89 -23.76 -7.46
C TRP A 510 52.14 -23.66 -6.58
N GLY A 511 52.40 -24.67 -5.73
CA GLY A 511 53.65 -24.77 -4.97
C GLY A 511 54.91 -24.90 -5.83
N VAL A 512 54.77 -25.24 -7.13
CA VAL A 512 55.89 -25.51 -8.04
C VAL A 512 56.20 -24.32 -8.97
N ALA A 513 55.21 -23.45 -9.29
CA ALA A 513 55.43 -22.29 -10.15
C ALA A 513 56.24 -21.16 -9.47
N ALA A 514 56.26 -21.13 -8.13
CA ALA A 514 57.04 -20.17 -7.35
C ALA A 514 58.57 -20.36 -7.47
N LEU A 515 59.04 -21.49 -7.99
CA LEU A 515 60.48 -21.80 -8.11
C LEU A 515 61.13 -21.35 -9.42
N VAL A 516 60.36 -20.91 -10.41
CA VAL A 516 60.90 -20.52 -11.74
C VAL A 516 60.86 -19.01 -11.99
N ALA A 517 60.03 -18.26 -11.24
CA ALA A 517 59.84 -16.82 -11.44
C ALA A 517 60.86 -15.90 -10.71
N ASN A 518 61.86 -16.46 -10.02
CA ASN A 518 62.81 -15.68 -9.21
C ASN A 518 64.05 -15.18 -9.98
N GLN A 519 64.16 -15.40 -11.29
CA GLN A 519 65.40 -15.07 -12.02
C GLN A 519 65.31 -13.96 -13.07
N PHE A 520 64.15 -13.39 -13.35
CA PHE A 520 64.09 -12.28 -14.31
C PHE A 520 63.05 -11.23 -13.92
N LEU A 521 63.54 -9.99 -13.80
CA LEU A 521 62.84 -8.70 -13.74
C LEU A 521 62.25 -8.27 -12.39
N ASP A 522 62.35 -6.96 -12.15
CA ASP A 522 61.64 -6.16 -11.13
C ASP A 522 60.11 -6.35 -11.24
N ALA A 523 59.63 -7.53 -10.87
CA ALA A 523 58.21 -7.82 -10.80
C ALA A 523 57.64 -7.09 -9.58
N PRO A 524 56.58 -6.27 -9.72
CA PRO A 524 55.83 -5.80 -8.57
C PRO A 524 55.33 -7.02 -7.80
N LYS A 525 55.98 -7.26 -6.66
CA LYS A 525 55.67 -8.20 -5.58
C LYS A 525 54.58 -9.23 -5.91
N LEU A 526 54.98 -10.42 -6.35
CA LEU A 526 54.13 -11.63 -6.43
C LEU A 526 53.30 -11.88 -5.15
N LYS A 527 53.77 -11.40 -3.99
CA LYS A 527 53.05 -11.44 -2.70
C LYS A 527 51.80 -10.54 -2.63
N GLU A 528 51.68 -9.51 -3.46
CA GLU A 528 50.52 -8.60 -3.48
C GLU A 528 49.38 -9.10 -4.39
N ILE A 529 49.62 -10.12 -5.23
CA ILE A 529 48.64 -10.66 -6.19
C ILE A 529 47.40 -11.26 -5.49
N PRO A 530 47.53 -12.08 -4.43
CA PRO A 530 46.35 -12.62 -3.73
C PRO A 530 45.48 -11.53 -3.11
N HIS A 531 46.11 -10.51 -2.49
CA HIS A 531 45.39 -9.38 -1.89
C HIS A 531 44.69 -8.53 -2.95
N ARG A 532 45.33 -8.26 -4.09
CA ARG A 532 44.73 -7.51 -5.20
C ARG A 532 43.59 -8.28 -5.86
N PHE A 533 43.71 -9.60 -5.98
CA PHE A 533 42.64 -10.48 -6.46
C PHE A 533 41.44 -10.50 -5.51
N GLN A 534 41.68 -10.62 -4.20
CA GLN A 534 40.63 -10.50 -3.19
C GLN A 534 39.93 -9.13 -3.25
N ASN A 535 40.70 -8.05 -3.41
CA ASN A 535 40.13 -6.71 -3.59
C ASN A 535 39.26 -6.59 -4.85
N LEU A 536 39.64 -7.23 -5.95
CA LEU A 536 38.84 -7.22 -7.18
C LEU A 536 37.54 -8.02 -7.02
N ILE A 537 37.60 -9.20 -6.40
CA ILE A 537 36.40 -9.98 -6.06
C ILE A 537 35.48 -9.15 -5.17
N GLN A 538 36.05 -8.49 -4.15
CA GLN A 538 35.30 -7.66 -3.22
C GLN A 538 34.66 -6.45 -3.92
N GLN A 539 35.39 -5.72 -4.77
CA GLN A 539 34.86 -4.61 -5.57
C GLN A 539 33.76 -5.05 -6.54
N ASN A 540 33.93 -6.20 -7.20
CA ASN A 540 32.93 -6.75 -8.09
C ASN A 540 31.67 -7.16 -7.33
N LYS A 541 31.85 -7.81 -6.18
CA LYS A 541 30.76 -8.19 -5.28
C LYS A 541 30.02 -6.95 -4.79
N GLU A 542 30.73 -5.90 -4.36
CA GLU A 542 30.14 -4.62 -3.94
C GLU A 542 29.35 -3.95 -5.06
N ILE A 543 29.86 -3.93 -6.29
CA ILE A 543 29.15 -3.33 -7.42
C ILE A 543 27.88 -4.13 -7.73
N HIS A 544 27.94 -5.46 -7.80
CA HIS A 544 26.77 -6.29 -8.09
C HIS A 544 25.75 -6.37 -6.94
N GLN A 545 26.20 -6.26 -5.69
CA GLN A 545 25.34 -6.25 -4.50
C GLN A 545 24.87 -4.85 -4.10
N SER A 546 25.33 -3.81 -4.79
CA SER A 546 24.77 -2.46 -4.60
C SER A 546 23.28 -2.43 -4.95
N PRO A 547 22.48 -1.53 -4.35
CA PRO A 547 21.07 -1.31 -4.68
C PRO A 547 20.81 -1.17 -6.18
N VAL A 548 21.62 -0.36 -6.85
CA VAL A 548 21.57 -0.19 -8.32
C VAL A 548 21.94 -1.47 -9.05
N GLY A 549 22.94 -2.22 -8.58
CA GLY A 549 23.34 -3.51 -9.17
C GLY A 549 22.27 -4.58 -9.08
N MET A 550 21.53 -4.63 -7.96
CA MET A 550 20.38 -5.51 -7.77
C MET A 550 19.24 -5.14 -8.72
N LEU A 551 18.85 -3.87 -8.79
CA LEU A 551 17.83 -3.38 -9.72
C LEU A 551 18.22 -3.60 -11.19
N PHE A 552 19.48 -3.37 -11.54
CA PHE A 552 20.01 -3.58 -12.89
C PHE A 552 20.01 -5.06 -13.31
N LYS A 553 20.18 -5.98 -12.35
CA LYS A 553 20.03 -7.42 -12.61
C LYS A 553 18.57 -7.79 -12.87
N ILE A 554 17.65 -7.25 -12.06
CA ILE A 554 16.21 -7.48 -12.20
C ILE A 554 15.72 -6.96 -13.55
N SER A 555 16.16 -5.78 -13.99
CA SER A 555 15.75 -5.17 -15.27
C SER A 555 16.20 -5.94 -16.51
N LYS A 556 17.06 -6.95 -16.37
CA LYS A 556 17.55 -7.83 -17.45
C LYS A 556 16.95 -9.23 -17.43
N SER A 557 16.22 -9.56 -16.37
CA SER A 557 15.52 -10.85 -16.21
C SER A 557 14.20 -10.78 -16.96
#